data_AF-A0A3M1SV78-F1
#
_entry.id   AF-A0A3M1SV78-F1
#
_cell.length_a   1.000
_cell.length_b   1.000
_cell.length_c   1.000
_cell.angle_alpha   90.00
_cell.angle_beta   90.00
_cell.angle_gamma   90.00
#
_symmetry.space_group_name_H-M   'P 1'
#
loop_
_entity.id
_entity.type
_entity.pdbx_description
1 polymer ?
#
loop_
_entity_poly.entity_id
_entity_poly.type
_entity_poly.pdbx_seq_one_letter_code
_entity_poly.pdbx_strand_id
1 'polypeptide(L)' 'MMTATAKHPELRSYTTAVFMVANDRGLPVSVAGTCATDAPSTTPPPMPEPPDTAEGDILCASGSSRI' A
#
# COMPACT_ATOMS: atom_id res chain seq x y z
N MET A 1 4.38 -8.05 -2.73
CA MET A 1 4.40 -6.60 -3.00
C MET A 1 4.79 -6.35 -4.44
N MET A 2 4.29 -5.28 -5.03
CA MET A 2 4.66 -4.80 -6.36
C MET A 2 4.86 -3.29 -6.29
N THR A 3 5.83 -2.77 -7.05
CA THR A 3 6.11 -1.33 -7.13
C THR A 3 5.98 -0.86 -8.56
N ALA A 4 5.42 0.33 -8.77
CA ALA A 4 5.39 1.02 -10.04
C ALA A 4 6.11 2.37 -9.89
N THR A 5 7.30 2.47 -10.48
CA THR A 5 8.11 3.69 -10.44
C THR A 5 7.80 4.57 -11.64
N ALA A 6 7.55 5.86 -11.38
CA ALA A 6 7.38 6.85 -12.43
C ALA A 6 8.67 7.01 -13.25
N LYS A 7 8.54 6.97 -14.57
CA LYS A 7 9.64 7.29 -15.50
C LYS A 7 9.85 8.80 -15.66
N HIS A 8 8.79 9.57 -15.46
CA HIS A 8 8.81 11.02 -15.62
C HIS A 8 8.63 11.71 -14.26
N PRO A 9 9.38 12.79 -13.97
CA PRO A 9 9.45 13.40 -12.65
C PRO A 9 8.16 14.12 -12.23
N GLU A 10 7.23 14.38 -13.15
CA GLU A 10 5.92 14.98 -12.90
C GLU A 10 4.85 13.96 -12.48
N LEU A 11 5.16 12.66 -12.50
CA LEU A 11 4.23 11.59 -12.15
C LEU A 11 4.50 11.01 -10.76
N ARG A 12 3.46 10.46 -10.15
CA ARG A 12 3.52 9.74 -8.87
C ARG A 12 4.01 8.31 -9.06
N SER A 13 4.67 7.77 -8.03
CA SER A 13 5.03 6.35 -7.95
C SER A 13 4.11 5.62 -6.97
N TYR A 14 4.04 4.30 -7.08
CA TYR A 14 3.09 3.47 -6.35
C TYR A 14 3.72 2.21 -5.78
N THR A 15 3.18 1.75 -4.66
CA THR A 15 3.48 0.44 -4.08
C THR A 15 2.18 -0.26 -3.71
N THR A 16 1.97 -1.46 -4.23
CA THR A 16 0.82 -2.32 -3.93
C THR A 16 1.27 -3.52 -3.09
N ALA A 17 0.50 -3.82 -2.06
CA ALA A 17 0.71 -4.99 -1.21
C ALA A 17 -0.60 -5.76 -1.01
N VAL A 18 -0.45 -7.07 -0.79
CA VAL A 18 -1.52 -7.97 -0.40
C VAL A 18 -1.06 -8.65 0.88
N PHE A 19 -1.88 -8.56 1.92
CA PHE A 19 -1.65 -9.15 3.23
C PHE A 19 -2.69 -10.21 3.50
N MET A 20 -2.27 -11.27 4.18
CA MET A 20 -3.17 -12.28 4.72
C MET A 20 -3.40 -11.98 6.19
N VAL A 21 -4.64 -11.70 6.56
CA VAL A 21 -5.05 -11.39 7.94
C VAL A 21 -6.19 -12.30 8.34
N ALA A 22 -6.34 -12.56 9.64
CA ALA A 22 -7.46 -13.35 10.13
C ALA A 22 -8.70 -12.46 10.24
N ASN A 23 -9.86 -12.98 9.82
CA ASN A 23 -11.14 -12.37 10.14
C ASN A 23 -11.61 -12.77 11.56
N ASP A 24 -12.79 -12.30 11.97
CA ASP A 24 -13.39 -12.61 13.27
C ASP A 24 -13.59 -14.11 13.57
N ARG A 25 -13.55 -14.96 12.53
CA ARG A 25 -13.66 -16.42 12.64
C ARG A 25 -12.30 -17.12 12.66
N GLY A 26 -11.20 -16.37 12.70
CA GLY A 26 -9.84 -16.89 12.62
C GLY A 26 -9.46 -17.42 11.23
N LEU A 27 -10.27 -17.15 10.20
CA LEU A 27 -10.01 -17.62 8.84
C LEU A 27 -9.14 -16.60 8.10
N PRO A 28 -8.14 -17.06 7.32
CA PRO A 28 -7.28 -16.17 6.56
C PRO A 28 -8.06 -15.54 5.40
N VAL A 29 -7.98 -14.22 5.30
CA VAL A 29 -8.53 -13.42 4.19
C VAL A 29 -7.46 -12.50 3.63
N SER A 30 -7.57 -12.17 2.35
CA SER A 30 -6.63 -11.27 1.68
C SER A 30 -7.13 -9.82 1.75
N VAL A 31 -6.30 -8.91 2.27
CA VAL A 31 -6.52 -7.46 2.20
C VAL A 31 -5.47 -6.85 1.29
N ALA A 32 -5.91 -6.07 0.31
CA ALA A 32 -5.04 -5.45 -0.68
C ALA A 32 -5.13 -3.92 -0.61
N GLY A 33 -4.01 -3.25 -0.88
CA GLY A 33 -3.95 -1.80 -0.88
C GLY A 33 -2.81 -1.28 -1.72
N THR A 34 -3.01 -0.09 -2.27
CA THR A 34 -2.02 0.63 -3.07
C THR A 34 -1.76 1.98 -2.42
N CYS A 35 -0.49 2.26 -2.14
CA CYS A 35 -0.03 3.56 -1.67
C CYS A 35 0.60 4.32 -2.84
N ALA A 36 0.20 5.57 -3.03
CA ALA A 36 0.74 6.48 -4.03
C ALA A 36 1.53 7.59 -3.33
N THR A 37 2.66 8.03 -3.89
CA THR A 37 3.35 9.22 -3.37
C THR A 37 2.44 10.44 -3.43
N ASP A 38 2.44 11.28 -2.39
CA ASP A 38 1.56 12.46 -2.32
C ASP A 38 1.95 13.50 -3.39
N ALA A 39 3.25 13.62 -3.63
CA ALA A 39 3.85 14.45 -4.67
C ALA A 39 4.46 13.57 -5.80
N PRO A 40 4.71 14.15 -6.99
CA PRO A 40 5.50 13.50 -8.02
C PRO A 40 6.85 13.00 -7.51
N SER A 41 7.23 11.79 -7.90
CA SER A 41 8.43 11.13 -7.41
C SER A 41 8.80 9.98 -8.32
N THR A 42 10.09 9.84 -8.62
CA THR A 42 10.68 8.67 -9.30
C THR A 42 11.18 7.61 -8.31
N THR A 43 10.73 7.68 -7.06
CA THR A 43 10.98 6.68 -6.03
C THR A 43 9.65 6.21 -5.47
N PRO A 44 9.35 4.90 -5.52
CA PRO A 44 8.10 4.36 -5.00
C PRO A 44 8.03 4.49 -3.48
N PRO A 45 6.82 4.57 -2.90
CA PRO A 45 6.66 4.52 -1.45
C PRO A 45 7.27 3.24 -0.87
N PRO A 46 7.77 3.26 0.36
CA PRO A 46 8.09 2.04 1.10
C PRO A 46 6.91 1.06 1.16
N MET A 47 7.21 -0.19 1.54
CA MET A 47 6.17 -1.20 1.72
C MET A 47 5.14 -0.71 2.76
N PRO A 48 3.83 -0.78 2.47
CA PRO A 48 2.80 -0.43 3.43
C PRO A 48 2.80 -1.39 4.63
N GLU A 49 2.21 -0.97 5.74
CA GLU A 49 2.00 -1.85 6.89
C GLU A 49 0.64 -2.57 6.77
N PRO A 50 0.56 -3.87 7.13
CA PRO A 50 -0.70 -4.60 7.14
C PRO A 50 -1.68 -4.01 8.16
N PRO A 51 -2.99 -4.16 7.94
CA PRO A 51 -3.96 -3.88 8.97
C PRO A 51 -3.91 -4.95 10.08
N ASP A 52 -4.33 -4.58 11.28
CA ASP A 52 -4.42 -5.52 12.41
C ASP A 52 -5.60 -6.51 12.26
N THR A 53 -6.63 -6.15 11.49
CA THR A 53 -7.83 -6.96 11.24
C THR A 53 -8.22 -6.98 9.77
N ALA A 54 -9.13 -7.89 9.40
CA ALA A 54 -9.67 -7.99 8.04
C ALA A 54 -10.43 -6.74 7.57
N GLU A 55 -10.99 -5.97 8.50
CA GLU A 55 -11.74 -4.75 8.27
C GLU A 55 -10.87 -3.49 8.43
N GLY A 56 -9.61 -3.66 8.87
CA GLY A 56 -8.68 -2.56 9.10
C GLY A 56 -8.11 -1.97 7.82
N ASP A 57 -7.48 -0.80 7.95
CA ASP A 57 -6.85 -0.09 6.85
C ASP A 57 -5.36 -0.39 6.73
N ILE A 58 -4.89 -0.53 5.49
CA ILE A 58 -3.47 -0.57 5.18
C ILE A 58 -2.88 0.82 5.42
N LEU A 59 -1.79 0.89 6.21
CA LEU A 59 -1.11 2.14 6.51
C LEU A 59 0.00 2.39 5.49
N CYS A 60 -0.08 3.54 4.84
CA CYS A 60 0.94 4.00 3.91
C CYS A 60 2.05 4.75 4.66
N ALA A 61 3.29 4.61 4.19
CA ALA A 61 4.42 5.34 4.75
C ALA A 61 4.27 6.86 4.56
N SER A 62 4.90 7.64 5.42
CA SER A 62 4.88 9.11 5.35
C SER A 62 5.23 9.64 3.96
N GLY A 63 4.44 10.61 3.47
CA GLY A 63 4.58 11.13 2.10
C GLY A 63 3.91 10.27 1.03
N SER A 64 3.08 9.31 1.44
CA SER A 64 2.21 8.54 0.55
C SER A 64 0.83 8.31 1.17
N SER A 65 -0.18 8.22 0.30
CA SER A 65 -1.58 8.03 0.68
C SER A 65 -2.19 6.86 -0.08
N ARG A 66 -3.18 6.21 0.54
CA ARG A 66 -3.92 5.11 -0.08
C ARG A 66 -4.82 5.64 -1.21
N ILE A 67 -4.94 4.86 -2.28
CA ILE A 67 -5.86 5.11 -3.41
C ILE A 67 -6.81 3.95 -3.66
#